data_AF-A0A3M1HYD9-F1
#
_entry.id   AF-A0A3M1HYD9-F1
#
_cell.length_a   1.000
_cell.length_b   1.000
_cell.length_c   1.000
_cell.angle_alpha   90.00
_cell.angle_beta   90.00
_cell.angle_gamma   90.00
#
_symmetry.space_group_name_H-M   'P 1'
#
loop_
_entity.id
_entity.type
_entity.pdbx_description
1 polymer ?
#
loop_
_entity_poly.entity_id
_entity_poly.type
_entity_poly.pdbx_seq_one_letter_code
_entity_poly.pdbx_strand_id
1 'polypeptide(L)'
;MHAWLFRRVLALWENKARAFRWEMWLGMLPLLFLAARGSVGTFPLTPNRIPSQGALVLDHAVVNGPMALAVAYAEWRRSNKLPAVSRGELEAAWRTLEGTPLPKDPLAAMMRRFGVLSEAPKPHIVVLQMESMGAAVWDLERAGVDLLGRLRAHLHEMFVFPRAVSAGLGTHITLERITTGAWLKHISRGPYRRNALFGAYPEALARAGWHTLFLTGGVLHWSHFDEFLPAQGFQELVGMRRIQEAIPEAQADGTWGVFDEYLFRYLQQRLLTARRPLFVYAMTITNHSPYHLPAHATPQRITPPEAWVDRFIRPEEAPKALAAYRYAADQAG
;
A
#
# COMPACT_ATOMS: atom_id res chain seq x y z
N MET A 1 -35.19 23.89 34.31
CA MET A 1 -35.14 22.46 33.95
C MET A 1 -33.77 21.80 34.22
N HIS A 2 -32.63 22.45 33.91
CA HIS A 2 -31.29 21.87 34.09
C HIS A 2 -30.86 21.64 35.56
N ALA A 3 -31.19 22.56 36.48
CA ALA A 3 -30.80 22.44 37.89
C ALA A 3 -31.53 21.29 38.63
N TRP A 4 -32.75 20.96 38.21
CA TRP A 4 -33.53 19.86 38.79
C TRP A 4 -32.99 18.51 38.35
N LEU A 5 -32.62 18.38 37.06
CA LEU A 5 -31.98 17.17 36.54
C LEU A 5 -30.61 16.95 37.20
N PHE A 6 -29.80 18.01 37.32
CA PHE A 6 -28.48 17.95 37.93
C PHE A 6 -28.53 17.58 39.42
N ARG A 7 -29.50 18.15 40.17
CA ARG A 7 -29.75 17.77 41.57
C ARG A 7 -30.27 16.35 41.72
N ARG A 8 -31.08 15.83 40.78
CA ARG A 8 -31.49 14.42 40.79
C ARG A 8 -30.33 13.47 40.47
N VAL A 9 -29.45 13.82 39.54
CA VAL A 9 -28.23 13.04 39.23
C VAL A 9 -27.29 13.02 40.44
N LEU A 10 -27.10 14.15 41.12
CA LEU A 10 -26.31 14.23 42.36
C LEU A 10 -26.97 13.50 43.55
N ALA A 11 -28.30 13.58 43.70
CA ALA A 11 -29.00 12.85 44.74
C ALA A 11 -28.98 11.32 44.51
N LEU A 12 -28.99 10.87 43.25
CA LEU A 12 -28.73 9.48 42.87
C LEU A 12 -27.27 9.08 43.14
N TRP A 13 -26.32 10.01 43.05
CA TRP A 13 -24.90 9.81 43.36
C TRP A 13 -24.67 9.64 44.86
N GLU A 14 -25.34 10.43 45.71
CA GLU A 14 -25.09 10.43 47.16
C GLU A 14 -25.80 9.30 47.92
N ASN A 15 -27.01 8.89 47.52
CA ASN A 15 -27.87 8.08 48.40
C ASN A 15 -28.07 6.61 48.02
N LYS A 16 -27.47 6.11 46.93
CA LYS A 16 -27.33 4.66 46.72
C LYS A 16 -25.99 4.31 46.07
N ALA A 17 -25.34 3.34 46.70
CA ALA A 17 -24.63 2.26 46.04
C ALA A 17 -23.18 2.49 45.57
N ARG A 18 -22.28 1.93 46.37
CA ARG A 18 -21.00 1.37 45.91
C ARG A 18 -21.20 0.44 44.69
N ALA A 19 -22.33 -0.28 44.63
CA ALA A 19 -22.73 -1.10 43.48
C ALA A 19 -23.08 -0.28 42.21
N PHE A 20 -23.85 0.80 42.32
CA PHE A 20 -24.23 1.69 41.21
C PHE A 20 -23.01 2.42 40.61
N ARG A 21 -22.01 2.71 41.45
CA ARG A 21 -20.72 3.23 40.99
C ARG A 21 -19.96 2.22 40.14
N TRP A 22 -19.90 0.95 40.56
CA TRP A 22 -19.23 -0.09 39.77
C TRP A 22 -19.98 -0.44 38.48
N GLU A 23 -21.31 -0.47 38.50
CA GLU A 23 -22.14 -0.67 37.30
C GLU A 23 -21.91 0.44 36.26
N MET A 24 -21.80 1.70 36.71
CA MET A 24 -21.50 2.83 35.82
C MET A 24 -20.08 2.75 35.25
N TRP A 25 -19.08 2.38 36.05
CA TRP A 25 -17.72 2.14 35.56
C TRP A 25 -17.65 0.94 34.59
N LEU A 26 -18.41 -0.13 34.86
CA LEU A 26 -18.53 -1.30 33.99
C LEU A 26 -19.16 -0.94 32.63
N GLY A 27 -20.04 0.07 32.56
CA GLY A 27 -20.57 0.59 31.29
C GLY A 27 -19.64 1.62 30.62
N MET A 28 -19.04 2.52 31.40
CA MET A 28 -18.19 3.60 30.87
C MET A 28 -16.85 3.11 30.35
N LEU A 29 -16.22 2.13 31.00
CA LEU A 29 -14.90 1.64 30.58
C LEU A 29 -14.93 1.00 29.17
N PRO A 30 -15.90 0.12 28.82
CA PRO A 30 -16.06 -0.34 27.45
C PRO A 30 -16.34 0.78 26.45
N LEU A 31 -17.16 1.77 26.81
CA LEU A 31 -17.45 2.91 25.94
C LEU A 31 -16.20 3.78 25.71
N LEU A 32 -15.41 4.05 26.75
CA LEU A 32 -14.14 4.75 26.65
C LEU A 32 -13.12 3.95 25.86
N PHE A 33 -13.07 2.63 26.05
CA PHE A 33 -12.23 1.75 25.26
C PHE A 33 -12.63 1.76 23.77
N LEU A 34 -13.93 1.69 23.46
CA LEU A 34 -14.43 1.79 22.08
C LEU A 34 -14.13 3.16 21.47
N ALA A 35 -14.31 4.24 22.22
CA ALA A 35 -13.97 5.59 21.79
C ALA A 35 -12.46 5.76 21.56
N ALA A 36 -11.63 5.20 22.43
CA ALA A 36 -10.16 5.23 22.29
C ALA A 36 -9.66 4.33 21.16
N ARG A 37 -10.28 3.16 20.96
CA ARG A 37 -9.98 2.25 19.86
C ARG A 37 -10.45 2.83 18.52
N GLY A 38 -11.55 3.57 18.50
CA GLY A 38 -12.12 4.24 17.33
C GLY A 38 -12.70 3.30 16.25
N SER A 39 -12.76 1.99 16.50
CA SER A 39 -13.27 0.99 15.55
C SER A 39 -13.65 -0.31 16.27
N VAL A 40 -14.72 -0.96 15.80
CA VAL A 40 -15.14 -2.32 16.21
C VAL A 40 -14.57 -3.42 15.30
N GLY A 41 -13.85 -3.04 14.24
CA GLY A 41 -13.27 -3.98 13.28
C GLY A 41 -11.90 -4.54 13.70
N THR A 42 -11.24 -5.20 12.75
CA THR A 42 -9.95 -5.90 12.91
C THR A 42 -8.88 -5.02 13.57
N PHE A 43 -8.81 -3.74 13.19
CA PHE A 43 -7.78 -2.82 13.65
C PHE A 43 -8.36 -1.58 14.32
N PRO A 44 -7.63 -0.98 15.28
CA PRO A 44 -7.98 0.33 15.82
C PRO A 44 -7.88 1.42 14.73
N LEU A 45 -8.60 2.52 14.93
CA LEU A 45 -8.46 3.71 14.11
C LEU A 45 -7.04 4.27 14.31
N THR A 46 -6.33 4.44 13.21
CA THR A 46 -4.94 4.96 13.17
C THR A 46 -4.81 5.90 11.99
N PRO A 47 -3.82 6.82 12.00
CA PRO A 47 -3.60 7.75 10.89
C PRO A 47 -3.53 7.04 9.52
N ASN A 48 -2.82 5.92 9.46
CA ASN A 48 -2.65 5.07 8.27
C ASN A 48 -3.95 4.48 7.68
N ARG A 49 -5.11 4.67 8.34
CA ARG A 49 -6.41 4.14 7.93
C ARG A 49 -7.41 5.24 7.57
N ILE A 50 -7.06 6.50 7.78
CA ILE A 50 -7.96 7.62 7.48
C ILE A 50 -7.95 7.85 5.98
N PRO A 51 -9.08 7.64 5.30
CA PRO A 51 -9.16 7.95 3.88
C PRO A 51 -9.09 9.48 3.70
N SER A 52 -7.99 10.01 3.15
CA SER A 52 -7.78 11.46 2.99
C SER A 52 -8.95 12.25 2.36
N GLN A 53 -9.62 13.13 3.07
CA GLN A 53 -10.76 13.85 2.48
C GLN A 53 -10.35 14.99 1.50
N GLY A 54 -9.06 15.07 1.13
CA GLY A 54 -8.54 16.12 0.26
C GLY A 54 -8.26 17.45 0.98
N ALA A 55 -8.69 17.58 2.24
CA ALA A 55 -8.37 18.70 3.13
C ALA A 55 -7.48 18.22 4.28
N LEU A 56 -6.19 18.56 4.24
CA LEU A 56 -5.17 18.13 5.20
C LEU A 56 -5.55 18.40 6.67
N VAL A 57 -6.24 19.52 6.92
CA VAL A 57 -6.70 19.91 8.26
C VAL A 57 -7.72 18.91 8.82
N LEU A 58 -8.63 18.42 7.97
CA LEU A 58 -9.64 17.43 8.40
C LEU A 58 -8.99 16.07 8.67
N ASP A 59 -8.01 15.68 7.86
CA ASP A 59 -7.28 14.42 8.02
C ASP A 59 -6.47 14.40 9.34
N HIS A 60 -5.89 15.54 9.74
CA HIS A 60 -5.15 15.66 10.99
C HIS A 60 -6.03 15.86 12.24
N ALA A 61 -7.26 16.37 12.09
CA ALA A 61 -8.18 16.59 13.22
C ALA A 61 -8.72 15.28 13.84
N VAL A 62 -8.63 14.16 13.11
CA VAL A 62 -9.14 12.85 13.57
C VAL A 62 -8.29 12.23 14.68
N VAL A 63 -7.02 12.62 14.78
CA VAL A 63 -6.06 12.00 15.70
C VAL A 63 -5.86 12.90 16.93
N ASN A 64 -6.15 12.38 18.13
CA ASN A 64 -5.90 13.14 19.35
C ASN A 64 -4.40 13.35 19.62
N GLY A 65 -4.05 14.38 20.40
CA GLY A 65 -2.67 14.75 20.70
C GLY A 65 -1.79 13.60 21.24
N PRO A 66 -2.25 12.81 22.22
CA PRO A 66 -1.49 11.65 22.72
C PRO A 66 -1.18 10.60 21.64
N MET A 67 -2.17 10.25 20.80
CA MET A 67 -1.97 9.31 19.69
C MET A 67 -0.98 9.88 18.66
N ALA A 68 -1.11 11.16 18.32
CA ALA A 68 -0.20 11.83 17.39
C ALA A 68 1.25 11.79 17.90
N LEU A 69 1.47 12.08 19.19
CA LEU A 69 2.80 12.00 19.81
C LEU A 69 3.33 10.57 19.84
N ALA A 70 2.50 9.59 20.19
CA ALA A 70 2.88 8.17 20.22
C ALA A 70 3.29 7.67 18.82
N VAL A 71 2.53 8.03 17.78
CA VAL A 71 2.84 7.71 16.39
C VAL A 71 4.15 8.39 15.96
N ALA A 72 4.29 9.70 16.20
CA ALA A 72 5.49 10.44 15.85
C ALA A 72 6.76 9.87 16.53
N TYR A 73 6.67 9.49 17.81
CA TYR A 73 7.77 8.87 18.53
C TYR A 73 8.12 7.48 17.97
N ALA A 74 7.11 6.65 17.66
CA ALA A 74 7.31 5.34 17.06
C ALA A 74 7.96 5.44 15.66
N GLU A 75 7.58 6.43 14.87
CA GLU A 75 8.19 6.71 13.57
C GLU A 75 9.62 7.22 13.70
N TRP A 76 9.87 8.19 14.59
CA TRP A 76 11.23 8.68 14.87
C TRP A 76 12.17 7.55 15.28
N ARG A 77 11.73 6.65 16.16
CA ARG A 77 12.51 5.49 16.59
C ARG A 77 12.83 4.50 15.46
N ARG A 78 11.97 4.43 14.45
CA ARG A 78 12.12 3.54 13.28
C ARG A 78 12.72 4.26 12.07
N SER A 79 12.97 5.57 12.18
CA SER A 79 13.49 6.39 11.09
C SER A 79 14.91 5.96 10.72
N ASN A 80 15.20 5.95 9.43
CA ASN A 80 16.55 5.67 8.97
C ASN A 80 17.46 6.84 9.28
N LYS A 81 18.70 6.50 9.59
CA LYS A 81 19.83 7.43 9.52
C LYS A 81 20.58 7.09 8.25
N LEU A 82 20.44 7.94 7.23
CA LEU A 82 21.20 7.76 6.00
C LEU A 82 22.62 8.32 6.24
N PRO A 83 23.68 7.55 5.93
CA PRO A 83 25.03 8.08 6.01
C PRO A 83 25.19 9.22 5.01
N ALA A 84 25.93 10.26 5.40
CA ALA A 84 26.32 11.30 4.47
C ALA A 84 27.28 10.71 3.44
N VAL A 85 27.06 10.99 2.16
CA VAL A 85 27.95 10.61 1.06
C VAL A 85 28.60 11.89 0.54
N SER A 86 29.92 11.92 0.52
CA SER A 86 30.68 13.03 -0.05
C SER A 86 30.57 13.05 -1.57
N ARG A 87 30.82 14.23 -2.16
CA ARG A 87 30.85 14.36 -3.62
C ARG A 87 31.91 13.46 -4.28
N GLY A 88 33.07 13.30 -3.63
CA GLY A 88 34.14 12.44 -4.14
C GLY A 88 33.74 10.96 -4.19
N GLU A 89 33.02 10.47 -3.17
CA GLU A 89 32.49 9.10 -3.15
C GLU A 89 31.46 8.88 -4.27
N LEU A 90 30.57 9.86 -4.50
CA LEU A 90 29.60 9.79 -5.59
C LEU A 90 30.29 9.77 -6.96
N GLU A 91 31.30 10.61 -7.18
CA GLU A 91 32.06 10.65 -8.43
C GLU A 91 32.83 9.34 -8.68
N ALA A 92 33.42 8.76 -7.63
CA ALA A 92 34.10 7.46 -7.71
C ALA A 92 33.12 6.31 -8.02
N ALA A 93 31.96 6.29 -7.35
CA ALA A 93 30.91 5.31 -7.61
C ALA A 93 30.38 5.42 -9.06
N TRP A 94 30.12 6.64 -9.53
CA TRP A 94 29.69 6.88 -10.91
C TRP A 94 30.73 6.41 -11.92
N ARG A 95 32.01 6.76 -11.72
CA ARG A 95 33.10 6.27 -12.60
C ARG A 95 33.18 4.75 -12.63
N THR A 96 32.91 4.10 -11.51
CA THR A 96 32.91 2.62 -11.41
C THR A 96 31.75 2.00 -12.19
N LEU A 97 30.56 2.59 -12.11
CA LEU A 97 29.34 2.08 -12.76
C LEU A 97 29.25 2.43 -14.25
N GLU A 98 29.63 3.65 -14.61
CA GLU A 98 29.40 4.23 -15.93
C GLU A 98 30.68 4.42 -16.75
N GLY A 99 31.87 4.33 -16.14
CA GLY A 99 33.16 4.53 -16.82
C GLY A 99 33.45 5.98 -17.24
N THR A 100 32.55 6.92 -16.97
CA THR A 100 32.69 8.34 -17.32
C THR A 100 32.81 9.22 -16.07
N PRO A 101 33.24 10.49 -16.18
CA PRO A 101 33.04 11.46 -15.12
C PRO A 101 31.54 11.65 -14.82
N LEU A 102 31.21 11.99 -13.57
CA LEU A 102 29.85 12.34 -13.14
C LEU A 102 29.38 13.58 -13.94
N PRO A 103 28.34 13.47 -14.79
CA PRO A 103 27.82 14.60 -15.54
C PRO A 103 27.02 15.54 -14.63
N LYS A 104 26.70 16.73 -15.14
CA LYS A 104 25.84 17.70 -14.41
C LYS A 104 24.43 17.18 -14.16
N ASP A 105 23.88 16.43 -15.11
CA ASP A 105 22.57 15.76 -15.01
C ASP A 105 22.76 14.25 -15.26
N PRO A 106 23.05 13.48 -14.21
CA PRO A 106 23.31 12.05 -14.35
C PRO A 106 22.06 11.26 -14.71
N LEU A 107 20.86 11.73 -14.31
CA LEU A 107 19.60 11.09 -14.69
C LEU A 107 19.38 11.19 -16.21
N ALA A 108 19.55 12.38 -16.79
CA ALA A 108 19.42 12.53 -18.24
C ALA A 108 20.49 11.74 -19.01
N ALA A 109 21.69 11.58 -18.46
CA ALA A 109 22.73 10.74 -19.05
C ALA A 109 22.30 9.27 -19.11
N MET A 110 21.77 8.73 -18.00
CA MET A 110 21.22 7.36 -17.97
C MET A 110 20.05 7.21 -18.93
N MET A 111 19.11 8.16 -18.94
CA MET A 111 17.95 8.12 -19.82
C MET A 111 18.34 8.08 -21.31
N ARG A 112 19.38 8.82 -21.73
CA ARG A 112 19.92 8.75 -23.09
C ARG A 112 20.52 7.38 -23.38
N ARG A 113 21.33 6.84 -22.46
CA ARG A 113 21.99 5.54 -22.61
C ARG A 113 20.98 4.40 -22.80
N PHE A 114 19.90 4.41 -22.03
CA PHE A 114 18.85 3.40 -22.09
C PHE A 114 17.77 3.69 -23.15
N GLY A 115 17.94 4.73 -23.98
CA GLY A 115 16.98 5.06 -25.05
C GLY A 115 15.62 5.54 -24.56
N VAL A 116 15.48 5.92 -23.29
CA VAL A 116 14.21 6.37 -22.68
C VAL A 116 13.71 7.66 -23.33
N LEU A 117 14.63 8.50 -23.82
CA LEU A 117 14.32 9.75 -24.54
C LEU A 117 13.98 9.55 -26.02
N SER A 118 13.75 8.32 -26.47
CA SER A 118 13.35 8.02 -27.86
C SER A 118 12.07 8.76 -28.28
N GLU A 119 12.02 9.18 -29.55
CA GLU A 119 10.84 9.78 -30.21
C GLU A 119 9.85 8.74 -30.73
N ALA A 120 10.17 7.45 -30.66
CA ALA A 120 9.26 6.38 -31.06
C ALA A 120 7.93 6.46 -30.28
N PRO A 121 6.81 5.98 -30.86
CA PRO A 121 5.54 5.89 -30.14
C PRO A 121 5.72 5.20 -28.80
N LYS A 122 5.37 5.91 -27.73
CA LYS A 122 5.56 5.46 -26.35
C LYS A 122 4.40 4.56 -25.96
N PRO A 123 4.63 3.28 -25.61
CA PRO A 123 3.56 2.44 -25.10
C PRO A 123 3.17 2.87 -23.69
N HIS A 124 2.01 2.40 -23.24
CA HIS A 124 1.74 2.34 -21.81
C HIS A 124 2.69 1.35 -21.13
N ILE A 125 3.19 1.69 -19.95
CA ILE A 125 4.03 0.83 -19.12
C ILE A 125 3.26 0.60 -17.83
N VAL A 126 2.98 -0.65 -17.50
CA VAL A 126 2.29 -1.02 -16.27
C VAL A 126 3.18 -1.94 -15.45
N VAL A 127 3.49 -1.52 -14.23
CA VAL A 127 4.13 -2.34 -13.21
C VAL A 127 3.05 -2.77 -12.23
N LEU A 128 2.77 -4.07 -12.18
CA LEU A 128 1.78 -4.66 -11.28
C LEU A 128 2.49 -5.38 -10.13
N GLN A 129 2.47 -4.77 -8.94
CA GLN A 129 2.91 -5.41 -7.71
C GLN A 129 1.73 -6.19 -7.11
N MET A 130 1.73 -7.50 -7.36
CA MET A 130 0.74 -8.41 -6.79
C MET A 130 1.07 -8.72 -5.33
N GLU A 131 0.17 -8.36 -4.41
CA GLU A 131 0.36 -8.54 -2.97
C GLU A 131 0.60 -10.02 -2.61
N SER A 132 1.68 -10.25 -1.86
CA SER A 132 2.13 -11.56 -1.39
C SER A 132 2.36 -12.62 -2.49
N MET A 133 2.54 -12.20 -3.76
CA MET A 133 2.91 -13.08 -4.88
C MET A 133 4.40 -13.47 -4.85
N GLY A 134 4.77 -14.34 -3.92
CA GLY A 134 6.13 -14.87 -3.79
C GLY A 134 6.41 -16.10 -4.66
N ALA A 135 7.65 -16.60 -4.60
CA ALA A 135 8.08 -17.80 -5.32
C ALA A 135 7.24 -19.06 -5.02
N ALA A 136 6.68 -19.14 -3.79
CA ALA A 136 5.81 -20.23 -3.34
C ALA A 136 4.60 -20.47 -4.25
N VAL A 137 4.07 -19.42 -4.89
CA VAL A 137 2.98 -19.55 -5.85
C VAL A 137 3.36 -20.48 -6.98
N TRP A 138 4.56 -20.28 -7.56
CA TRP A 138 5.02 -21.07 -8.70
C TRP A 138 5.30 -22.52 -8.31
N ASP A 139 5.73 -22.76 -7.09
CA ASP A 139 5.94 -24.13 -6.58
C ASP A 139 4.60 -24.85 -6.35
N LEU A 140 3.61 -24.17 -5.77
CA LEU A 140 2.27 -24.72 -5.56
C LEU A 140 1.53 -24.97 -6.88
N GLU A 141 1.67 -24.06 -7.85
CA GLU A 141 1.16 -24.20 -9.21
C GLU A 141 1.74 -25.46 -9.88
N ARG A 142 3.07 -25.69 -9.76
CA ARG A 142 3.72 -26.91 -10.25
C ARG A 142 3.26 -28.18 -9.52
N ALA A 143 2.85 -28.05 -8.26
CA ALA A 143 2.28 -29.14 -7.48
C ALA A 143 0.79 -29.40 -7.79
N GLY A 144 0.21 -28.70 -8.78
CA GLY A 144 -1.18 -28.88 -9.21
C GLY A 144 -2.20 -28.06 -8.45
N VAL A 145 -1.75 -27.13 -7.59
CA VAL A 145 -2.65 -26.19 -6.88
C VAL A 145 -2.90 -25.00 -7.79
N ASP A 146 -4.12 -24.86 -8.27
CA ASP A 146 -4.48 -23.85 -9.25
C ASP A 146 -4.51 -22.42 -8.62
N LEU A 147 -3.39 -21.70 -8.69
CA LEU A 147 -3.25 -20.36 -8.08
C LEU A 147 -3.26 -19.23 -9.10
N LEU A 148 -2.89 -19.51 -10.35
CA LEU A 148 -2.73 -18.48 -11.37
C LEU A 148 -4.02 -18.07 -12.09
N GLY A 149 -5.09 -18.85 -12.00
CA GLY A 149 -6.36 -18.38 -12.54
C GLY A 149 -6.37 -18.06 -14.02
N ARG A 150 -7.14 -17.05 -14.40
CA ARG A 150 -7.17 -16.53 -15.76
C ARG A 150 -5.80 -16.07 -16.24
N LEU A 151 -4.94 -15.58 -15.35
CA LEU A 151 -3.55 -15.20 -15.70
C LEU A 151 -2.76 -16.38 -16.28
N ARG A 152 -3.09 -17.63 -15.91
CA ARG A 152 -2.44 -18.84 -16.48
C ARG A 152 -2.52 -18.85 -18.01
N ALA A 153 -3.67 -18.46 -18.57
CA ALA A 153 -3.90 -18.51 -20.01
C ALA A 153 -2.95 -17.58 -20.76
N HIS A 154 -2.48 -16.50 -20.13
CA HIS A 154 -1.62 -15.49 -20.76
C HIS A 154 -0.12 -15.72 -20.55
N LEU A 155 0.29 -16.71 -19.74
CA LEU A 155 1.72 -16.96 -19.47
C LEU A 155 2.54 -17.25 -20.74
N HIS A 156 1.92 -17.84 -21.76
CA HIS A 156 2.59 -18.15 -23.02
C HIS A 156 2.95 -16.90 -23.84
N GLU A 157 2.36 -15.75 -23.50
CA GLU A 157 2.63 -14.44 -24.09
C GLU A 157 3.65 -13.63 -23.26
N MET A 158 4.12 -14.19 -22.14
CA MET A 158 4.95 -13.49 -21.16
C MET A 158 6.36 -14.07 -21.06
N PHE A 159 7.32 -13.22 -20.72
CA PHE A 159 8.61 -13.67 -20.19
C PHE A 159 8.48 -13.95 -18.70
N VAL A 160 8.53 -15.23 -18.33
CA VAL A 160 8.44 -15.67 -16.92
C VAL A 160 9.83 -15.94 -16.35
N PHE A 161 10.14 -15.31 -15.21
CA PHE A 161 11.40 -15.46 -14.50
C PHE A 161 11.18 -16.22 -13.18
N PRO A 162 11.23 -17.57 -13.18
CA PRO A 162 10.92 -18.38 -11.99
C PRO A 162 11.99 -18.28 -10.90
N ARG A 163 13.16 -17.72 -11.24
CA ARG A 163 14.31 -17.54 -10.33
C ARG A 163 14.53 -16.06 -10.04
N ALA A 164 13.48 -15.40 -9.53
CA ALA A 164 13.53 -14.01 -9.08
C ALA A 164 13.47 -13.96 -7.55
N VAL A 165 14.17 -12.98 -6.97
CA VAL A 165 14.11 -12.69 -5.53
C VAL A 165 13.35 -11.39 -5.31
N SER A 166 12.58 -11.32 -4.22
CA SER A 166 11.87 -10.08 -3.89
C SER A 166 12.86 -8.93 -3.69
N ALA A 167 12.50 -7.74 -4.20
CA ALA A 167 13.27 -6.54 -3.94
C ALA A 167 13.30 -6.23 -2.44
N GLY A 168 12.29 -6.58 -1.65
CA GLY A 168 12.26 -6.37 -0.21
C GLY A 168 11.28 -7.28 0.54
N LEU A 169 11.39 -7.31 1.87
CA LEU A 169 10.42 -7.98 2.73
C LEU A 169 9.36 -6.95 3.17
N GLY A 170 8.20 -7.00 2.50
CA GLY A 170 7.07 -6.10 2.73
C GLY A 170 6.76 -5.18 1.56
N THR A 171 5.49 -4.80 1.45
CA THR A 171 4.92 -4.10 0.31
C THR A 171 5.58 -2.74 0.07
N HIS A 172 5.71 -1.91 1.12
CA HIS A 172 6.30 -0.58 1.00
C HIS A 172 7.80 -0.60 0.69
N ILE A 173 8.56 -1.57 1.23
CA ILE A 173 10.00 -1.71 0.93
C ILE A 173 10.19 -2.11 -0.54
N THR A 174 9.35 -3.04 -1.02
CA THR A 174 9.38 -3.49 -2.42
C THR A 174 9.03 -2.34 -3.36
N LEU A 175 7.97 -1.59 -3.06
CA LEU A 175 7.58 -0.41 -3.82
C LEU A 175 8.70 0.64 -3.86
N GLU A 176 9.25 1.03 -2.70
CA GLU A 176 10.33 2.00 -2.62
C GLU A 176 11.51 1.57 -3.50
N ARG A 177 11.93 0.31 -3.42
CA ARG A 177 13.07 -0.21 -4.19
C ARG A 177 12.78 -0.30 -5.69
N ILE A 178 11.60 -0.78 -6.09
CA ILE A 178 11.24 -0.87 -7.51
C ILE A 178 11.08 0.52 -8.11
N THR A 179 10.51 1.49 -7.39
CA THR A 179 10.27 2.84 -7.95
C THR A 179 11.51 3.72 -7.96
N THR A 180 12.44 3.52 -7.03
CA THR A 180 13.59 4.43 -6.84
C THR A 180 14.94 3.81 -7.20
N GLY A 181 15.01 2.48 -7.29
CA GLY A 181 16.28 1.75 -7.40
C GLY A 181 17.14 1.81 -6.13
N ALA A 182 16.75 2.56 -5.10
CA ALA A 182 17.52 2.74 -3.88
C ALA A 182 17.37 1.52 -2.96
N TRP A 183 18.48 0.89 -2.59
CA TRP A 183 18.51 -0.24 -1.65
C TRP A 183 18.34 0.14 -0.18
N LEU A 184 17.75 1.30 0.07
CA LEU A 184 17.36 1.76 1.40
C LEU A 184 16.06 1.05 1.83
N LYS A 185 15.69 1.18 3.09
CA LYS A 185 14.42 0.64 3.63
C LYS A 185 13.67 1.77 4.29
N HIS A 186 12.34 1.80 4.30
CA HIS A 186 11.54 2.73 5.10
C HIS A 186 11.80 4.22 4.79
N ILE A 187 12.09 4.57 3.54
CA ILE A 187 12.30 5.97 3.17
C ILE A 187 10.99 6.74 3.34
N SER A 188 9.88 6.15 2.89
CA SER A 188 8.56 6.78 2.94
C SER A 188 8.11 7.05 4.38
N ARG A 189 8.54 6.20 5.33
CA ARG A 189 8.24 6.34 6.77
C ARG A 189 9.29 7.15 7.55
N GLY A 190 10.28 7.70 6.84
CA GLY A 190 11.37 8.47 7.42
C GLY A 190 11.21 9.99 7.22
N PRO A 191 12.18 10.76 7.73
CA PRO A 191 12.23 12.21 7.51
C PRO A 191 12.52 12.59 6.05
N TYR A 192 13.09 11.67 5.26
CA TYR A 192 13.50 11.90 3.88
C TYR A 192 12.39 11.67 2.84
N ARG A 193 11.17 11.35 3.27
CA ARG A 193 10.07 10.97 2.36
C ARG A 193 9.73 12.03 1.30
N ARG A 194 9.95 13.31 1.61
CA ARG A 194 9.70 14.43 0.69
C ARG A 194 10.90 14.76 -0.21
N ASN A 195 11.99 14.02 -0.09
CA ASN A 195 13.18 14.24 -0.90
C ASN A 195 13.07 13.43 -2.19
N ALA A 196 13.30 14.08 -3.32
CA ALA A 196 13.49 13.38 -4.58
C ALA A 196 14.77 12.53 -4.51
N LEU A 197 14.64 11.25 -4.85
CA LEU A 197 15.77 10.34 -4.92
C LEU A 197 16.33 10.32 -6.34
N PHE A 198 17.65 10.44 -6.41
CA PHE A 198 18.35 10.30 -7.67
C PHE A 198 18.04 8.94 -8.31
N GLY A 199 17.62 8.95 -9.58
CA GLY A 199 17.35 7.72 -10.33
C GLY A 199 15.93 7.17 -10.18
N ALA A 200 15.01 7.91 -9.55
CA ALA A 200 13.61 7.51 -9.49
C ALA A 200 13.01 7.31 -10.89
N TYR A 201 12.53 6.11 -11.18
CA TYR A 201 11.98 5.78 -12.49
C TYR A 201 10.74 6.60 -12.86
N PRO A 202 9.80 6.92 -11.93
CA PRO A 202 8.69 7.80 -12.26
C PRO A 202 9.19 9.17 -12.73
N GLU A 203 10.17 9.79 -12.07
CA GLU A 203 10.76 11.04 -12.53
C GLU A 203 11.36 10.92 -13.94
N ALA A 204 12.13 9.84 -14.20
CA ALA A 204 12.71 9.60 -15.51
C ALA A 204 11.62 9.50 -16.60
N LEU A 205 10.57 8.73 -16.36
CA LEU A 205 9.48 8.52 -17.31
C LEU A 205 8.63 9.79 -17.49
N ALA A 206 8.41 10.55 -16.42
CA ALA A 206 7.77 11.87 -16.48
C ALA A 206 8.56 12.84 -17.39
N ARG A 207 9.88 12.93 -17.20
CA ARG A 207 10.77 13.74 -18.05
C ARG A 207 10.77 13.27 -19.50
N ALA A 208 10.55 11.98 -19.73
CA ALA A 208 10.42 11.41 -21.06
C ALA A 208 8.98 11.45 -21.62
N GLY A 209 8.04 12.13 -20.97
CA GLY A 209 6.70 12.41 -21.53
C GLY A 209 5.62 11.38 -21.22
N TRP A 210 5.88 10.41 -20.33
CA TRP A 210 4.81 9.61 -19.75
C TRP A 210 4.05 10.41 -18.69
N HIS A 211 2.76 10.15 -18.57
CA HIS A 211 2.00 10.51 -17.37
C HIS A 211 2.14 9.43 -16.31
N THR A 212 2.67 9.80 -15.16
CA THR A 212 3.06 8.85 -14.11
C THR A 212 1.95 8.74 -13.06
N LEU A 213 1.40 7.53 -12.91
CA LEU A 213 0.26 7.21 -12.07
C LEU A 213 0.63 6.12 -11.06
N PHE A 214 0.37 6.36 -9.78
CA PHE A 214 0.30 5.32 -8.77
C PHE A 214 -1.16 4.93 -8.52
N LEU A 215 -1.44 3.62 -8.49
CA LEU A 215 -2.78 3.08 -8.32
C LEU A 215 -2.79 1.99 -7.24
N THR A 216 -3.68 2.10 -6.26
CA THR A 216 -3.90 1.05 -5.27
C THR A 216 -5.36 1.00 -4.81
N GLY A 217 -5.82 -0.19 -4.41
CA GLY A 217 -7.12 -0.34 -3.76
C GLY A 217 -7.14 0.20 -2.32
N GLY A 218 -5.97 0.52 -1.75
CA GLY A 218 -5.84 0.96 -0.36
C GLY A 218 -5.92 2.48 -0.13
N VAL A 219 -5.65 2.87 1.11
CA VAL A 219 -5.54 4.27 1.54
C VAL A 219 -4.13 4.79 1.25
N LEU A 220 -4.01 5.92 0.54
CA LEU A 220 -2.72 6.50 0.14
C LEU A 220 -1.85 6.97 1.32
N HIS A 221 -2.46 7.35 2.44
CA HIS A 221 -1.70 7.74 3.63
C HIS A 221 -0.99 6.55 4.29
N TRP A 222 -1.37 5.31 3.95
CA TRP A 222 -0.64 4.15 4.43
C TRP A 222 0.81 4.21 3.98
N SER A 223 1.74 4.19 4.95
CA SER A 223 3.17 4.34 4.68
C SER A 223 3.56 5.70 4.08
N HIS A 224 2.74 6.74 4.23
CA HIS A 224 2.99 8.09 3.70
C HIS A 224 3.22 8.14 2.19
N PHE A 225 2.51 7.32 1.40
CA PHE A 225 2.66 7.32 -0.06
C PHE A 225 2.16 8.61 -0.71
N ASP A 226 1.17 9.25 -0.10
CA ASP A 226 0.69 10.59 -0.43
C ASP A 226 1.77 11.69 -0.33
N GLU A 227 2.77 11.52 0.54
CA GLU A 227 3.93 12.41 0.62
C GLU A 227 5.12 11.93 -0.21
N PHE A 228 5.38 10.61 -0.20
CA PHE A 228 6.59 10.03 -0.78
C PHE A 228 6.57 9.96 -2.30
N LEU A 229 5.48 9.44 -2.88
CA LEU A 229 5.41 9.16 -4.31
C LEU A 229 5.45 10.42 -5.19
N PRO A 230 4.79 11.53 -4.83
CA PRO A 230 4.91 12.77 -5.58
C PRO A 230 6.36 13.27 -5.65
N ALA A 231 7.12 13.14 -4.55
CA ALA A 231 8.52 13.53 -4.50
C ALA A 231 9.41 12.67 -5.43
N GLN A 232 8.98 11.45 -5.79
CA GLN A 232 9.70 10.57 -6.72
C GLN A 232 9.25 10.72 -8.19
N GLY A 233 8.37 11.68 -8.48
CA GLY A 233 7.93 12.01 -9.83
C GLY A 233 6.61 11.37 -10.28
N PHE A 234 5.83 10.78 -9.38
CA PHE A 234 4.43 10.42 -9.68
C PHE A 234 3.55 11.68 -9.75
N GLN A 235 2.90 11.89 -10.87
CA GLN A 235 2.05 13.06 -11.14
C GLN A 235 0.61 12.85 -10.68
N GLU A 236 0.19 11.61 -10.52
CA GLU A 236 -1.15 11.26 -10.08
C GLU A 236 -1.13 10.07 -9.11
N LEU A 237 -1.91 10.17 -8.04
CA LEU A 237 -2.10 9.10 -7.07
C LEU A 237 -3.59 8.76 -6.99
N VAL A 238 -3.92 7.49 -7.12
CA VAL A 238 -5.29 6.96 -7.03
C VAL A 238 -5.31 5.88 -5.95
N GLY A 239 -6.09 6.14 -4.90
CA GLY A 239 -6.42 5.18 -3.85
C GLY A 239 -7.92 4.85 -3.84
N MET A 240 -8.35 4.14 -2.79
CA MET A 240 -9.71 3.60 -2.66
C MET A 240 -10.85 4.59 -2.99
N ARG A 241 -10.80 5.83 -2.49
CA ARG A 241 -11.90 6.80 -2.66
C ARG A 241 -12.11 7.17 -4.12
N ARG A 242 -11.02 7.43 -4.85
CA ARG A 242 -11.10 7.76 -6.28
C ARG A 242 -11.60 6.58 -7.13
N ILE A 243 -11.29 5.35 -6.71
CA ILE A 243 -11.86 4.16 -7.36
C ILE A 243 -13.37 4.09 -7.10
N GLN A 244 -13.82 4.33 -5.87
CA GLN A 244 -15.25 4.33 -5.51
C GLN A 244 -16.04 5.48 -6.16
N GLU A 245 -15.43 6.65 -6.33
CA GLU A 245 -16.02 7.78 -7.07
C GLU A 245 -16.23 7.44 -8.56
N ALA A 246 -15.27 6.72 -9.16
CA ALA A 246 -15.35 6.32 -10.57
C ALA A 246 -16.21 5.06 -10.80
N ILE A 247 -16.30 4.19 -9.79
CA ILE A 247 -17.03 2.92 -9.84
C ILE A 247 -17.91 2.84 -8.57
N PRO A 248 -19.13 3.41 -8.60
CA PRO A 248 -19.99 3.53 -7.42
C PRO A 248 -20.33 2.20 -6.72
N GLU A 249 -20.32 1.09 -7.46
CA GLU A 249 -20.53 -0.26 -6.93
C GLU A 249 -19.28 -0.89 -6.27
N ALA A 250 -18.14 -0.19 -6.26
CA ALA A 250 -16.88 -0.71 -5.74
C ALA A 250 -16.95 -1.04 -4.24
N GLN A 251 -16.95 -2.34 -3.96
CA GLN A 251 -16.94 -2.88 -2.60
C GLN A 251 -15.54 -2.82 -1.99
N ALA A 252 -15.51 -2.64 -0.67
CA ALA A 252 -14.31 -2.67 0.15
C ALA A 252 -14.42 -3.72 1.26
N ASP A 253 -13.29 -4.29 1.66
CA ASP A 253 -13.20 -5.35 2.67
C ASP A 253 -13.36 -4.87 4.12
N GLY A 254 -13.52 -3.55 4.32
CA GLY A 254 -13.56 -2.87 5.61
C GLY A 254 -12.23 -2.86 6.38
N THR A 255 -11.16 -3.42 5.81
CA THR A 255 -9.87 -3.63 6.47
C THR A 255 -8.71 -2.96 5.72
N TRP A 256 -8.55 -3.21 4.42
CA TRP A 256 -7.45 -2.71 3.60
C TRP A 256 -7.90 -1.73 2.52
N GLY A 257 -9.09 -1.92 1.94
CA GLY A 257 -9.59 -1.05 0.88
C GLY A 257 -10.51 -1.76 -0.11
N VAL A 258 -10.59 -1.23 -1.32
CA VAL A 258 -11.42 -1.82 -2.40
C VAL A 258 -10.79 -3.10 -2.94
N PHE A 259 -11.63 -4.06 -3.32
CA PHE A 259 -11.17 -5.32 -3.89
C PHE A 259 -10.47 -5.14 -5.24
N ASP A 260 -9.56 -6.06 -5.55
CA ASP A 260 -8.64 -5.94 -6.69
C ASP A 260 -9.39 -5.87 -8.04
N GLU A 261 -10.59 -6.46 -8.17
CA GLU A 261 -11.43 -6.34 -9.38
C GLU A 261 -11.70 -4.87 -9.75
N TYR A 262 -11.92 -4.00 -8.77
CA TYR A 262 -12.21 -2.60 -9.02
C TYR A 262 -10.94 -1.82 -9.35
N LEU A 263 -9.80 -2.21 -8.77
CA LEU A 263 -8.49 -1.67 -9.16
C LEU A 263 -8.20 -2.00 -10.63
N PHE A 264 -8.42 -3.24 -11.07
CA PHE A 264 -8.18 -3.65 -12.45
C PHE A 264 -9.17 -3.02 -13.43
N ARG A 265 -10.46 -2.93 -13.07
CA ARG A 265 -11.46 -2.18 -13.86
C ARG A 265 -11.07 -0.72 -14.03
N TYR A 266 -10.66 -0.06 -12.95
CA TYR A 266 -10.19 1.33 -13.01
C TYR A 266 -8.94 1.45 -13.90
N LEU A 267 -7.95 0.57 -13.73
CA LEU A 267 -6.75 0.54 -14.57
C LEU A 267 -7.09 0.40 -16.06
N GLN A 268 -7.97 -0.55 -16.41
CA GLN A 268 -8.40 -0.78 -17.78
C GLN A 268 -9.06 0.47 -18.37
N GLN A 269 -9.99 1.10 -17.64
CA GLN A 269 -10.62 2.36 -18.07
C GLN A 269 -9.59 3.45 -18.32
N ARG A 270 -8.58 3.57 -17.45
CA ARG A 270 -7.50 4.56 -17.59
C ARG A 270 -6.65 4.31 -18.83
N LEU A 271 -6.29 3.06 -19.11
CA LEU A 271 -5.50 2.70 -20.29
C LEU A 271 -6.29 2.94 -21.59
N LEU A 272 -7.59 2.62 -21.62
CA LEU A 272 -8.43 2.81 -22.82
C LEU A 272 -8.73 4.28 -23.14
N THR A 273 -8.72 5.15 -22.14
CA THR A 273 -9.10 6.58 -22.29
C THR A 273 -7.91 7.53 -22.30
N ALA A 274 -6.69 7.02 -22.11
CA ALA A 274 -5.48 7.84 -22.02
C ALA A 274 -5.16 8.52 -23.37
N ARG A 275 -5.01 9.84 -23.34
CA ARG A 275 -4.54 10.64 -24.50
C ARG A 275 -3.02 10.75 -24.58
N ARG A 276 -2.32 10.32 -23.53
CA ARG A 276 -0.86 10.36 -23.39
C ARG A 276 -0.37 9.03 -22.81
N PRO A 277 0.85 8.58 -23.13
CA PRO A 277 1.35 7.32 -22.61
C PRO A 277 1.38 7.33 -21.08
N LEU A 278 0.80 6.29 -20.45
CA LEU A 278 0.80 6.14 -18.99
C LEU A 278 1.98 5.28 -18.54
N PHE A 279 2.66 5.71 -17.50
CA PHE A 279 3.41 4.82 -16.63
C PHE A 279 2.57 4.59 -15.38
N VAL A 280 2.13 3.36 -15.16
CA VAL A 280 1.30 3.01 -14.01
C VAL A 280 2.07 2.06 -13.10
N TYR A 281 2.20 2.41 -11.83
CA TYR A 281 2.55 1.46 -10.78
C TYR A 281 1.27 1.10 -10.02
N ALA A 282 0.76 -0.11 -10.26
CA ALA A 282 -0.44 -0.65 -9.64
C ALA A 282 -0.07 -1.64 -8.54
N MET A 283 -0.75 -1.55 -7.39
CA MET A 283 -0.48 -2.39 -6.22
C MET A 283 -1.80 -2.95 -5.68
N THR A 284 -1.96 -4.27 -5.79
CA THR A 284 -3.13 -4.99 -5.27
C THR A 284 -3.10 -5.09 -3.75
N ILE A 285 -4.24 -5.40 -3.13
CA ILE A 285 -4.37 -5.45 -1.67
C ILE A 285 -5.25 -6.58 -1.13
N THR A 286 -6.03 -7.26 -1.98
CA THR A 286 -7.04 -8.23 -1.50
C THR A 286 -6.40 -9.44 -0.81
N ASN A 287 -5.22 -9.84 -1.24
CA ASN A 287 -4.45 -10.92 -0.63
C ASN A 287 -3.72 -10.49 0.66
N HIS A 288 -4.46 -9.90 1.59
CA HIS A 288 -3.95 -9.54 2.91
C HIS A 288 -4.92 -10.02 4.00
N SER A 289 -4.39 -10.60 5.08
CA SER A 289 -5.18 -11.06 6.22
C SER A 289 -6.12 -9.96 6.72
N PRO A 290 -7.43 -10.23 6.92
CA PRO A 290 -8.06 -11.56 7.07
C PRO A 290 -8.46 -12.28 5.76
N TYR A 291 -8.00 -11.81 4.61
CA TYR A 291 -8.25 -12.41 3.28
C TYR A 291 -9.73 -12.43 2.92
N HIS A 292 -10.42 -11.33 3.19
CA HIS A 292 -11.80 -11.16 2.77
C HIS A 292 -11.88 -11.15 1.25
N LEU A 293 -12.92 -11.78 0.73
CA LEU A 293 -13.31 -11.74 -0.68
C LEU A 293 -14.63 -10.96 -0.80
N PRO A 294 -14.92 -10.35 -1.96
CA PRO A 294 -16.21 -9.72 -2.17
C PRO A 294 -17.33 -10.75 -2.09
N ALA A 295 -18.53 -10.31 -1.69
CA ALA A 295 -19.64 -11.23 -1.41
C ALA A 295 -20.09 -12.05 -2.63
N HIS A 296 -19.89 -11.53 -3.84
CA HIS A 296 -20.18 -12.22 -5.10
C HIS A 296 -19.05 -13.15 -5.57
N ALA A 297 -17.84 -13.04 -5.02
CA ALA A 297 -16.79 -13.98 -5.36
C ALA A 297 -17.11 -15.35 -4.75
N THR A 298 -17.14 -16.38 -5.58
CA THR A 298 -17.27 -17.76 -5.10
C THR A 298 -15.94 -18.15 -4.44
N PRO A 299 -15.90 -18.39 -3.11
CA PRO A 299 -14.64 -18.73 -2.45
C PRO A 299 -14.17 -20.09 -2.96
N GLN A 300 -13.04 -20.12 -3.65
CA GLN A 300 -12.41 -21.39 -4.00
C GLN A 300 -11.82 -22.00 -2.74
N ARG A 301 -12.19 -23.25 -2.43
CA ARG A 301 -11.56 -24.00 -1.34
C ARG A 301 -10.25 -24.58 -1.86
N ILE A 302 -9.16 -23.88 -1.59
CA ILE A 302 -7.82 -24.31 -1.97
C ILE A 302 -7.12 -24.83 -0.73
N THR A 303 -6.89 -26.14 -0.67
CA THR A 303 -6.14 -26.77 0.42
C THR A 303 -4.66 -26.80 0.06
N PRO A 304 -3.76 -26.18 0.84
CA PRO A 304 -2.33 -26.33 0.62
C PRO A 304 -1.91 -27.80 0.84
N PRO A 305 -0.90 -28.31 0.10
CA PRO A 305 -0.30 -29.59 0.43
C PRO A 305 0.28 -29.54 1.86
N GLU A 306 0.23 -30.65 2.60
CA GLU A 306 0.60 -30.70 4.02
C GLU A 306 2.00 -30.12 4.29
N ALA A 307 2.98 -30.45 3.44
CA ALA A 307 4.36 -29.96 3.53
C ALA A 307 4.52 -28.43 3.37
N TRP A 308 3.47 -27.71 2.98
CA TRP A 308 3.46 -26.26 2.78
C TRP A 308 2.78 -25.49 3.91
N VAL A 309 1.99 -26.14 4.75
CA VAL A 309 1.15 -25.48 5.78
C VAL A 309 1.99 -24.60 6.71
N ASP A 310 3.12 -25.12 7.18
CA ASP A 310 4.02 -24.40 8.10
C ASP A 310 4.84 -23.28 7.45
N ARG A 311 4.76 -23.12 6.11
CA ARG A 311 5.42 -22.03 5.39
C ARG A 311 4.59 -20.74 5.37
N PHE A 312 3.31 -20.81 5.71
CA PHE A 312 2.46 -19.64 5.82
C PHE A 312 2.72 -18.93 7.16
N ILE A 313 2.66 -17.59 7.15
CA ILE A 313 2.77 -16.80 8.39
C ILE A 313 1.70 -17.19 9.40
N ARG A 314 0.51 -17.55 8.89
CA ARG A 314 -0.65 -18.02 9.66
C ARG A 314 -1.19 -19.29 9.00
N PRO A 315 -0.70 -20.48 9.41
CA PRO A 315 -1.10 -21.76 8.83
C PRO A 315 -2.62 -21.98 8.83
N GLU A 316 -3.32 -21.51 9.87
CA GLU A 316 -4.77 -21.58 10.01
C GLU A 316 -5.55 -20.71 9.00
N GLU A 317 -4.91 -19.68 8.46
CA GLU A 317 -5.49 -18.82 7.42
C GLU A 317 -5.05 -19.23 6.00
N ALA A 318 -4.20 -20.24 5.84
CA ALA A 318 -3.60 -20.61 4.55
C ALA A 318 -4.62 -20.86 3.44
N PRO A 319 -5.74 -21.59 3.65
CA PRO A 319 -6.76 -21.76 2.60
C PRO A 319 -7.40 -20.43 2.15
N LYS A 320 -7.59 -19.48 3.07
CA LYS A 320 -8.13 -18.16 2.75
C LYS A 320 -7.12 -17.31 1.99
N ALA A 321 -5.85 -17.36 2.38
CA ALA A 321 -4.77 -16.68 1.69
C ALA A 321 -4.65 -17.17 0.24
N LEU A 322 -4.68 -18.49 0.01
CA LEU A 322 -4.64 -19.07 -1.32
C LEU A 322 -5.87 -18.69 -2.16
N ALA A 323 -7.06 -18.65 -1.56
CA ALA A 323 -8.28 -18.22 -2.24
C ALA A 323 -8.23 -16.74 -2.64
N ALA A 324 -7.76 -15.85 -1.76
CA ALA A 324 -7.58 -14.42 -2.04
C ALA A 324 -6.51 -14.17 -3.09
N TYR A 325 -5.42 -14.95 -3.04
CA TYR A 325 -4.38 -14.93 -4.06
C TYR A 325 -4.93 -15.33 -5.43
N ARG A 326 -5.63 -16.47 -5.51
CA ARG A 326 -6.29 -16.93 -6.73
C ARG A 326 -7.24 -15.87 -7.27
N TYR A 327 -8.11 -15.32 -6.43
CA TYR A 327 -9.01 -14.24 -6.83
C TYR A 327 -8.25 -13.08 -7.49
N ALA A 328 -7.16 -12.60 -6.88
CA ALA A 328 -6.36 -11.51 -7.43
C ALA A 328 -5.73 -11.88 -8.79
N ALA A 329 -5.22 -13.11 -8.94
CA ALA A 329 -4.67 -13.60 -10.21
C ALA A 329 -5.75 -13.75 -11.30
N ASP A 330 -6.97 -14.15 -10.93
CA ASP A 330 -8.13 -14.20 -11.83
C ASP A 330 -8.54 -12.80 -12.32
N GLN A 331 -8.37 -11.74 -11.52
CA GLN A 331 -8.64 -10.37 -11.97
C GLN A 331 -7.52 -9.78 -12.84
N ALA A 332 -6.29 -10.28 -12.69
CA ALA A 332 -5.13 -9.79 -13.42
C ALA A 332 -5.02 -10.36 -14.85
N GLY A 333 -5.57 -11.55 -15.10
CA GLY A 333 -5.61 -12.18 -16.42
C GLY A 333 -6.88 -11.86 -17.18
#